data_AF-A0A7J2U8X2-F1
#
_entry.id   AF-A0A7J2U8X2-F1
#
_cell.length_a   1.000
_cell.length_b   1.000
_cell.length_c   1.000
_cell.angle_alpha   90.00
_cell.angle_beta   90.00
_cell.angle_gamma   90.00
#
_symmetry.space_group_name_H-M   'P 1'
#
loop_
_entity.id
_entity.type
_entity.pdbx_description
1 polymer ?
#
loop_
_entity_poly.entity_id
_entity_poly.type
_entity_poly.pdbx_seq_one_letter_code
_entity_poly.pdbx_strand_id
1 'polypeptide(L)'
;MMALIKFCVEDGLKHLMRDEEFRRRMIRAYEVQVEQNHGWGFTVKYKGYRIRFDIDDAASSRAITVYKGYAEEEPKGRQLSLLEVC
;
A
#
# COMPACT_ATOMS: atom_id res chain seq x y z
N MET A 1 -19.63 7.66 -15.51
CA MET A 1 -18.92 8.74 -14.77
C MET A 1 -17.65 8.11 -14.24
N MET A 2 -16.47 8.40 -14.82
CA MET A 2 -15.21 7.78 -14.36
C MET A 2 -14.77 8.51 -13.08
N ALA A 3 -14.96 7.87 -11.92
CA ALA A 3 -14.40 8.36 -10.67
C ALA A 3 -12.88 8.20 -10.73
N LEU A 4 -12.14 9.26 -10.42
CA LEU A 4 -10.69 9.23 -10.41
C LEU A 4 -10.21 8.56 -9.12
N ILE A 5 -9.22 7.67 -9.20
CA ILE A 5 -8.73 6.95 -8.04
C ILE A 5 -7.35 7.47 -7.68
N LYS A 6 -7.18 7.85 -6.42
CA LYS A 6 -5.92 8.38 -5.90
C LYS A 6 -5.41 7.48 -4.78
N PHE A 7 -4.21 6.96 -4.96
CA PHE A 7 -3.51 6.19 -3.93
C PHE A 7 -2.54 7.10 -3.19
N CYS A 8 -2.68 7.18 -1.88
CA CYS A 8 -1.79 7.87 -0.97
C CYS A 8 -1.21 6.86 0.02
N VAL A 9 -0.01 7.11 0.52
CA VAL A 9 0.61 6.30 1.58
C VAL A 9 1.14 7.22 2.67
N GLU A 10 1.35 6.69 3.86
CA GLU A 10 2.01 7.39 4.97
C GLU A 10 3.41 7.89 4.59
N ASP A 11 3.88 8.94 5.27
CA ASP A 11 5.17 9.58 4.99
C ASP A 11 6.35 8.60 4.96
N GLY A 12 6.38 7.66 5.91
CA GLY A 12 7.39 6.60 5.97
C GLY A 12 7.41 5.67 4.75
N LEU A 13 6.32 5.58 3.99
CA LEU A 13 6.16 4.68 2.84
C LEU A 13 6.24 5.40 1.48
N LYS A 14 6.33 6.74 1.47
CA LYS A 14 6.38 7.53 0.21
C LYS A 14 7.54 7.10 -0.70
N HIS A 15 8.63 6.58 -0.13
CA HIS A 15 9.75 6.05 -0.90
C HIS A 15 9.37 4.84 -1.77
N LEU A 16 8.42 4.00 -1.32
CA LEU A 16 7.93 2.85 -2.08
C LEU A 16 7.10 3.28 -3.29
N MET A 17 6.36 4.40 -3.20
CA MET A 17 5.58 4.94 -4.33
C MET A 17 6.45 5.43 -5.49
N ARG A 18 7.75 5.66 -5.26
CA ARG A 18 8.70 5.98 -6.34
C ARG A 18 9.08 4.74 -7.15
N ASP A 19 8.99 3.56 -6.55
CA ASP A 19 9.28 2.28 -7.19
C ASP A 19 8.16 1.91 -8.18
N GLU A 20 8.52 1.68 -9.44
CA GLU A 20 7.56 1.30 -10.49
C GLU A 20 6.95 -0.08 -10.24
N GLU A 21 7.72 -1.02 -9.70
CA GLU A 21 7.21 -2.37 -9.44
C GLU A 21 6.15 -2.34 -8.34
N PHE A 22 6.40 -1.55 -7.28
CA PHE A 22 5.41 -1.34 -6.23
C PHE A 22 4.11 -0.76 -6.79
N ARG A 23 4.20 0.28 -7.62
CA ARG A 23 3.02 0.90 -8.26
C ARG A 23 2.24 -0.10 -9.11
N ARG A 24 2.92 -0.93 -9.91
CA ARG A 24 2.26 -1.99 -10.71
C ARG A 24 1.55 -3.01 -9.83
N ARG A 25 2.19 -3.47 -8.75
CA ARG A 25 1.58 -4.41 -7.80
C ARG A 25 0.38 -3.81 -7.08
N MET A 26 0.46 -2.54 -6.71
CA MET A 26 -0.62 -1.79 -6.06
C MET A 26 -1.84 -1.69 -6.97
N ILE A 27 -1.65 -1.27 -8.23
CA ILE A 27 -2.75 -1.19 -9.21
C ILE A 27 -3.38 -2.57 -9.41
N ARG A 28 -2.57 -3.61 -9.63
CA ARG A 28 -3.08 -4.97 -9.80
C ARG A 28 -3.85 -5.48 -8.58
N ALA A 29 -3.37 -5.16 -7.38
CA ALA A 29 -4.04 -5.55 -6.13
C ALA A 29 -5.39 -4.84 -6.00
N TYR A 30 -5.46 -3.55 -6.35
CA TYR A 30 -6.70 -2.78 -6.42
C TYR A 30 -7.69 -3.39 -7.43
N GLU A 31 -7.27 -3.63 -8.68
CA GLU A 31 -8.15 -4.19 -9.72
C GLU A 31 -8.75 -5.54 -9.28
N VAL A 32 -7.92 -6.42 -8.71
CA VAL A 32 -8.37 -7.75 -8.28
C VAL A 32 -9.22 -7.68 -7.02
N GLN A 33 -8.79 -6.99 -5.97
CA GLN A 33 -9.48 -7.05 -4.66
C GLN A 33 -10.68 -6.10 -4.58
N VAL A 34 -10.61 -4.94 -5.24
CA VAL A 34 -11.66 -3.93 -5.21
C VAL A 34 -12.56 -4.03 -6.43
N GLU A 35 -12.03 -3.91 -7.65
CA GLU A 35 -12.91 -3.84 -8.83
C GLU A 35 -13.58 -5.17 -9.14
N GLN A 36 -12.84 -6.28 -9.08
CA GLN A 36 -13.38 -7.60 -9.41
C GLN A 36 -14.14 -8.25 -8.24
N ASN A 37 -13.74 -7.98 -7.00
CA ASN A 37 -14.30 -8.63 -5.80
C ASN A 37 -15.15 -7.69 -4.93
N HIS A 38 -15.39 -6.44 -5.35
CA HIS A 38 -16.12 -5.43 -4.59
C HIS A 38 -15.59 -5.20 -3.17
N GLY A 39 -14.28 -5.36 -2.97
CA GLY A 39 -13.63 -5.09 -1.70
C GLY A 39 -13.64 -3.61 -1.32
N TRP A 40 -13.72 -3.33 -0.03
CA TRP A 40 -13.67 -1.97 0.53
C TRP A 40 -12.24 -1.42 0.68
N GLY A 41 -11.25 -2.26 0.37
CA GLY A 41 -9.84 -2.00 0.56
C GLY A 41 -9.03 -3.16 -0.03
N PHE A 42 -7.71 -3.00 -0.05
CA PHE A 42 -6.82 -4.03 -0.58
C PHE A 42 -5.47 -4.02 0.13
N THR A 43 -4.78 -5.15 0.11
CA THR A 43 -3.45 -5.29 0.73
C THR A 43 -2.38 -5.57 -0.33
N VAL A 44 -1.23 -4.93 -0.18
CA VAL A 44 -0.04 -5.10 -1.02
C VAL A 44 1.13 -5.57 -0.16
N LYS A 45 1.73 -6.71 -0.53
CA LYS A 45 2.98 -7.20 0.09
C LYS A 45 4.16 -6.87 -0.81
N TYR A 46 5.12 -6.09 -0.30
CA TYR A 46 6.27 -5.64 -1.09
C TYR A 46 7.52 -5.39 -0.23
N LYS A 47 8.66 -5.96 -0.61
CA LYS A 47 9.96 -5.81 0.09
C LYS A 47 9.89 -5.99 1.62
N GLY A 48 9.08 -6.95 2.08
CA GLY A 48 8.88 -7.22 3.50
C GLY A 48 7.90 -6.28 4.20
N TYR A 49 7.39 -5.26 3.52
CA TYR A 49 6.23 -4.49 3.97
C TYR A 49 4.94 -5.23 3.64
N ARG A 50 3.98 -5.14 4.56
CA ARG A 50 2.57 -5.41 4.30
C ARG A 50 1.81 -4.11 4.45
N ILE A 51 1.29 -3.59 3.34
CA ILE A 51 0.64 -2.29 3.27
C ILE A 51 -0.82 -2.50 2.97
N ARG A 52 -1.68 -2.03 3.86
CA ARG A 52 -3.13 -2.08 3.67
C ARG A 52 -3.62 -0.71 3.22
N PHE A 53 -4.45 -0.71 2.19
CA PHE A 53 -5.10 0.46 1.63
C PHE A 53 -6.59 0.38 1.95
N ASP A 54 -7.09 1.36 2.69
CA ASP A 54 -8.51 1.55 2.91
C ASP A 54 -8.98 2.87 2.28
N ILE A 55 -10.28 2.97 2.03
CA ILE A 55 -10.90 4.21 1.55
C ILE A 55 -10.81 5.27 2.66
N ASP A 56 -10.31 6.44 2.31
CA ASP A 56 -10.35 7.63 3.14
C ASP A 56 -11.58 8.44 2.75
N ASP A 57 -12.72 8.17 3.39
CA ASP A 57 -13.99 8.86 3.12
C ASP A 57 -13.89 10.38 3.33
N ALA A 58 -13.06 10.83 4.28
CA ALA A 58 -12.88 12.26 4.57
C ALA A 58 -12.10 12.99 3.46
N ALA A 59 -11.13 12.31 2.84
CA ALA A 59 -10.38 12.83 1.69
C ALA A 59 -11.08 12.55 0.35
N SER A 60 -12.06 11.64 0.34
CA SER A 60 -12.82 11.29 -0.86
C SER A 60 -13.89 12.33 -1.17
N SER A 61 -14.17 12.50 -2.45
CA SER A 61 -15.18 13.43 -2.96
C SER A 61 -15.98 12.75 -4.06
N ARG A 62 -17.10 13.36 -4.49
CA ARG A 62 -18.00 12.78 -5.51
C ARG A 62 -17.30 12.38 -6.83
N ALA A 63 -16.15 12.93 -7.13
CA ALA A 63 -15.38 12.65 -8.35
C ALA A 63 -14.08 11.88 -8.11
N ILE A 64 -13.61 11.78 -6.86
CA ILE A 64 -12.30 11.20 -6.52
C ILE A 64 -12.43 10.30 -5.30
N THR A 65 -12.06 9.02 -5.45
CA THR A 65 -11.91 8.08 -4.34
C THR A 65 -10.46 8.02 -3.92
N VAL A 66 -10.18 8.33 -2.65
CA VAL A 66 -8.83 8.31 -2.10
C VAL A 66 -8.64 7.03 -1.29
N TYR A 67 -7.62 6.26 -1.63
CA TYR A 67 -7.16 5.13 -0.83
C TYR A 67 -5.91 5.52 -0.07
N LYS A 68 -5.91 5.32 1.25
CA LYS A 68 -4.77 5.61 2.11
C LYS A 68 -4.13 4.31 2.56
N GLY A 69 -2.86 4.14 2.18
CA GLY A 69 -2.03 3.00 2.51
C GLY A 69 -1.25 3.21 3.81
N TYR A 70 -1.36 2.26 4.72
CA TYR A 70 -0.61 2.20 5.97
C TYR A 70 0.12 0.87 6.10
N ALA A 71 1.29 0.87 6.76
CA ALA A 71 2.05 -0.36 6.98
C ALA A 71 1.46 -1.13 8.16
N GLU A 72 0.89 -2.31 7.89
CA GLU A 72 0.49 -3.26 8.93
C GLU A 72 1.71 -4.00 9.50
N GLU A 73 2.68 -4.30 8.63
CA GLU A 73 3.94 -4.94 9.02
C GLU A 73 5.09 -4.24 8.29
N GLU A 74 6.08 -3.79 9.06
CA GLU A 74 7.35 -3.28 8.54
C GLU A 74 8.36 -4.43 8.42
N PRO A 75 9.29 -4.39 7.46
CA PRO A 75 10.34 -5.38 7.36
C PRO A 75 11.12 -5.36 8.67
N LYS A 76 11.05 -6.45 9.43
CA LYS A 76 11.95 -6.68 10.57
C LYS A 76 13.36 -6.55 10.02
N GLY A 77 14.03 -5.46 10.38
CA GLY A 77 15.41 -5.23 10.02
C GLY A 77 16.18 -6.52 10.30
N ARG A 78 16.88 -7.03 9.29
CA ARG A 78 17.76 -8.18 9.43
C ARG A 78 18.80 -7.77 10.47
N GLN A 79 18.55 -8.09 11.74
CA GLN A 79 19.52 -7.89 12.81
C GLN A 79 20.61 -8.94 12.57
N LEU A 80 21.55 -8.60 11.69
CA LEU A 80 22.89 -9.18 11.68
C LEU A 80 23.57 -8.67 12.97
N SER A 81 23.15 -9.18 14.12
CA SER A 81 24.04 -9.18 15.26
C SER A 81 25.13 -10.18 14.92
N LEU A 82 26.31 -9.62 14.63
CA LEU A 82 27.53 -10.35 14.34
C LEU A 82 27.74 -11.51 15.33
N LEU A 83 28.37 -12.56 14.83
CA LEU A 83 29.13 -13.50 15.65
C LEU A 83 29.93 -12.75 16.73
N GLU A 84 29.58 -12.96 17.99
CA GLU A 84 30.58 -12.98 19.05
C GLU A 84 30.67 -14.43 19.52
N VAL A 85 31.66 -15.13 18.96
CA VAL A 85 32.28 -16.28 19.59
C VAL A 85 33.11 -15.73 20.74
N CYS A 86 32.76 -16.10 21.96
CA CYS A 86 33.66 -16.26 23.10
C CYS A 86 33.11 -17.40 23.97
#